data_AF-A0A820NSL7-F1
#
_entry.id   AF-A0A820NSL7-F1
#
_cell.length_a   1.000
_cell.length_b   1.000
_cell.length_c   1.000
_cell.angle_alpha   90.00
_cell.angle_beta   90.00
_cell.angle_gamma   90.00
#
_symmetry.space_group_name_H-M   'P 1'
#
loop_
_entity.id
_entity.type
_entity.pdbx_description
1 polymer ?
#
loop_
_entity_poly.entity_id
_entity_poly.type
_entity_poly.pdbx_seq_one_letter_code
_entity_poly.pdbx_strand_id
1 'polypeptide(L)'
;MSSLRFFLVSTQQPSIRRLSTLTQVVEKRLNPELESIRQAGTWKNERVISTSQSAHIKVERSPNKLLNFCANNYLGLANNSEIIAASKNALDEYGSGLSSVRFICGTQTIHKQRKITKTKYEFF
;
A
#
# COMPACT_ATOMS: atom_id res chain seq x y z
N MET A 1 -41.49 39.27 -4.81
CA MET A 1 -40.15 39.01 -5.38
C MET A 1 -39.28 38.43 -4.27
N SER A 2 -38.69 37.27 -4.57
CA SER A 2 -38.13 36.27 -3.66
C SER A 2 -36.91 36.74 -2.86
N SER A 3 -36.89 36.45 -1.56
CA SER A 3 -35.72 36.56 -0.68
C SER A 3 -35.01 35.20 -0.64
N LEU A 4 -33.85 35.08 -1.28
CA LEU A 4 -32.99 33.91 -1.14
C LEU A 4 -32.13 34.04 0.12
N ARG A 5 -32.48 33.26 1.15
CA ARG A 5 -31.61 32.99 2.31
C ARG A 5 -30.50 32.04 1.90
N PHE A 6 -29.26 32.44 2.15
CA PHE A 6 -28.07 31.59 2.13
C PHE A 6 -28.26 30.41 3.09
N PHE A 7 -28.20 29.18 2.56
CA PHE A 7 -28.22 27.96 3.35
C PHE A 7 -26.80 27.69 3.87
N LEU A 8 -26.58 27.87 5.17
CA LEU A 8 -25.40 27.35 5.87
C LEU A 8 -25.44 25.82 5.78
N VAL A 9 -24.43 25.23 5.14
CA VAL A 9 -24.18 23.78 5.20
C VAL A 9 -23.76 23.45 6.63
N SER A 10 -24.75 23.10 7.44
CA SER A 10 -24.56 22.49 8.74
C SER A 10 -23.81 21.17 8.55
N THR A 11 -22.58 21.09 9.04
CA THR A 11 -21.87 19.83 9.23
C THR A 11 -22.68 19.02 10.24
N GLN A 12 -23.56 18.15 9.76
CA GLN A 12 -24.26 17.19 10.59
C GLN A 12 -23.22 16.39 11.38
N GLN A 13 -23.35 16.46 12.71
CA GLN A 13 -22.60 15.64 13.64
C GLN A 13 -22.77 14.16 13.30
N PRO A 14 -21.72 13.32 13.39
CA PRO A 14 -21.85 11.90 13.11
C PRO A 14 -22.81 11.28 14.12
N SER A 15 -23.81 10.57 13.61
CA SER A 15 -24.76 9.81 14.40
C SER A 15 -24.01 8.83 15.31
N ILE A 16 -24.36 8.86 16.61
CA ILE A 16 -23.78 8.00 17.64
C ILE A 16 -24.09 6.54 17.29
N ARG A 17 -23.13 5.85 16.67
CA ARG A 17 -23.17 4.39 16.54
C ARG A 17 -22.98 3.82 17.95
N ARG A 18 -24.00 3.18 18.51
CA ARG A 18 -23.87 2.38 19.74
C ARG A 18 -22.86 1.27 19.45
N LEU A 19 -21.60 1.49 19.84
CA LEU A 19 -20.56 0.47 19.72
C LEU A 19 -21.01 -0.75 20.53
N SER A 20 -20.89 -1.93 19.93
CA SER A 20 -21.19 -3.19 20.63
C SER A 20 -20.31 -3.30 21.88
N THR A 21 -20.79 -3.96 22.94
CA THR A 21 -20.02 -4.17 24.18
C THR A 21 -18.64 -4.76 23.90
N LEU A 22 -18.52 -5.62 22.88
CA LEU A 22 -17.25 -6.21 22.44
C LEU A 22 -16.28 -5.16 21.91
N THR A 23 -16.75 -4.20 21.12
CA THR A 23 -15.92 -3.11 20.60
C THR A 23 -15.37 -2.26 21.74
N GLN A 24 -16.19 -1.95 22.74
CA GLN A 24 -15.78 -1.18 23.91
C GLN A 24 -14.71 -1.89 24.75
N VAL A 25 -14.81 -3.21 24.89
CA VAL A 25 -13.81 -4.03 25.61
C VAL A 25 -12.47 -3.99 24.89
N VAL A 26 -12.47 -4.14 23.56
CA VAL A 26 -11.25 -4.08 22.74
C VAL A 26 -10.62 -2.68 22.81
N GLU A 27 -11.41 -1.62 22.66
CA GLU A 27 -10.91 -0.24 22.74
C GLU A 27 -10.30 0.07 24.12
N LYS A 28 -10.94 -0.39 25.21
CA LYS A 28 -10.42 -0.22 26.57
C LYS A 28 -9.07 -0.90 26.78
N ARG A 29 -8.81 -2.01 26.06
CA ARG A 29 -7.52 -2.71 26.11
C ARG A 29 -6.47 -2.06 25.20
N LEU A 30 -6.83 -1.71 23.97
CA LEU A 30 -5.88 -1.22 22.96
C LEU A 30 -5.50 0.24 23.15
N ASN A 31 -6.44 1.12 23.54
CA ASN A 31 -6.16 2.56 23.62
C ASN A 31 -5.01 2.91 24.59
N PRO A 32 -4.91 2.32 25.81
CA PRO A 32 -3.76 2.54 26.68
C PRO A 32 -2.43 2.07 26.07
N GLU A 33 -2.41 0.95 25.36
CA GLU A 33 -1.20 0.44 24.69
C GLU A 33 -0.76 1.37 23.55
N LEU A 34 -1.71 1.82 22.72
CA LEU A 34 -1.45 2.79 21.65
C LEU A 34 -0.92 4.11 22.22
N GLU A 35 -1.47 4.55 23.35
CA GLU A 35 -1.00 5.76 24.01
C GLU A 35 0.40 5.59 24.60
N SER A 36 0.70 4.43 25.19
CA SER A 36 2.05 4.10 25.64
C SER A 36 3.06 4.12 24.47
N ILE A 37 2.69 3.62 23.29
CA ILE A 37 3.54 3.67 22.09
C ILE A 37 3.79 5.12 21.63
N ARG A 38 2.76 5.98 21.70
CA ARG A 38 2.89 7.42 21.39
C ARG A 38 3.80 8.13 22.39
N GLN A 39 3.59 7.92 23.68
CA GLN A 39 4.39 8.52 24.74
C GLN A 39 5.85 8.05 24.70
N ALA A 40 6.09 6.79 24.31
CA ALA A 40 7.44 6.26 24.11
C ALA A 40 8.13 6.79 22.83
N GLY A 41 7.45 7.57 21.98
CA GLY A 41 8.01 8.07 20.73
C GLY A 41 8.25 6.99 19.67
N THR A 42 7.70 5.79 19.86
CA THR A 42 7.85 4.64 18.94
C THR A 42 6.68 4.52 17.95
N TRP A 43 5.74 5.47 18.01
CA TRP A 43 4.65 5.57 17.06
C TRP A 43 5.16 5.81 15.64
N LYS A 44 4.83 4.89 14.74
CA LYS A 44 5.23 4.97 13.33
C LYS A 44 4.16 5.72 12.54
N ASN A 45 4.55 6.86 11.99
CA ASN A 45 3.72 7.58 11.02
C ASN A 45 4.15 7.22 9.60
N GLU A 46 3.18 7.04 8.72
CA GLU A 46 3.44 6.84 7.30
C GLU A 46 3.84 8.16 6.63
N ARG A 47 4.75 8.05 5.64
CA ARG A 47 5.11 9.14 4.75
C ARG A 47 4.67 8.76 3.35
N VAL A 48 3.70 9.50 2.81
CA VAL A 48 3.14 9.21 1.49
C VAL A 48 4.12 9.65 0.40
N ILE A 49 4.56 8.69 -0.42
CA ILE A 49 5.40 8.92 -1.59
C ILE A 49 4.49 9.13 -2.81
N SER A 50 4.67 10.25 -3.52
CA SER A 50 3.80 10.66 -4.64
C SER A 50 4.42 10.45 -6.03
N THR A 51 5.58 9.78 -6.10
CA THR A 51 6.27 9.42 -7.34
C THR A 51 6.54 7.91 -7.37
N SER A 52 6.80 7.35 -8.56
CA SER A 52 7.36 6.00 -8.66
C SER A 52 8.66 5.86 -7.86
N GLN A 53 8.97 4.64 -7.44
CA GLN A 53 10.17 4.34 -6.66
C GLN A 53 11.44 4.61 -7.48
N SER A 54 12.38 5.38 -6.91
CA SER A 54 13.68 5.65 -7.51
C SER A 54 14.67 6.18 -6.46
N ALA A 55 15.92 6.44 -6.84
CA ALA A 55 16.87 7.12 -5.95
C ALA A 55 16.37 8.50 -5.49
N HIS A 56 15.59 9.21 -6.32
CA HIS A 56 14.97 10.48 -5.98
C HIS A 56 13.44 10.33 -5.93
N ILE A 57 12.83 10.61 -4.78
CA ILE A 57 11.39 10.49 -4.58
C ILE A 57 10.78 11.82 -4.12
N LYS A 58 9.48 12.01 -4.35
CA LYS A 58 8.70 13.09 -3.73
C LYS A 58 7.84 12.52 -2.61
N VAL A 59 7.85 13.19 -1.47
CA VAL A 59 6.97 12.91 -0.33
C VAL A 59 5.99 14.07 -0.22
N GLU A 60 4.69 13.81 -0.01
CA GLU A 60 3.62 14.82 -0.13
C GLU A 60 3.84 16.13 0.64
N ARG A 61 4.53 16.06 1.79
CA ARG A 61 4.81 17.21 2.65
C ARG A 61 6.22 17.78 2.51
N SER A 62 7.00 17.29 1.56
CA SER A 62 8.34 17.82 1.27
C SER A 62 8.28 18.74 0.05
N PRO A 63 8.82 19.98 0.14
CA PRO A 63 8.84 20.90 -0.99
C PRO A 63 9.78 20.41 -2.11
N ASN A 64 10.80 19.62 -1.75
CA ASN A 64 11.85 19.17 -2.64
C ASN A 64 11.79 17.65 -2.86
N LYS A 65 12.43 17.18 -3.93
CA LYS A 65 12.73 15.76 -4.07
C LYS A 65 13.78 15.35 -3.02
N LEU A 66 13.65 14.15 -2.50
CA LEU A 66 14.52 13.56 -1.48
C LEU A 66 15.28 12.37 -2.06
N LEU A 67 16.51 12.17 -1.60
CA LEU A 67 17.25 10.93 -1.86
C LEU A 67 16.73 9.80 -0.95
N ASN A 68 16.40 8.65 -1.53
CA ASN A 68 15.84 7.52 -0.82
C ASN A 68 16.90 6.46 -0.49
N PHE A 69 17.36 6.44 0.77
CA PHE A 69 18.33 5.46 1.29
C PHE A 69 17.69 4.32 2.09
N CYS A 70 16.35 4.25 2.17
CA CYS A 70 15.63 3.22 2.94
C CYS A 70 14.75 2.31 2.10
N ALA A 71 14.93 2.29 0.77
CA ALA A 71 14.25 1.35 -0.11
C ALA A 71 15.02 0.04 -0.28
N ASN A 72 14.29 -1.06 -0.42
CA ASN A 72 14.83 -2.36 -0.82
C ASN A 72 15.04 -2.48 -2.34
N ASN A 73 15.17 -1.35 -3.04
CA ASN A 73 15.27 -1.27 -4.50
C ASN A 73 16.74 -1.24 -4.95
N TYR A 74 17.53 -2.23 -4.53
CA TYR A 74 18.99 -2.24 -4.68
C TYR A 74 19.47 -2.13 -6.13
N LEU A 75 18.78 -2.81 -7.05
CA LEU A 75 19.11 -2.81 -8.48
C LEU A 75 18.34 -1.74 -9.28
N GLY A 76 17.52 -0.91 -8.63
CA GLY A 76 16.73 0.10 -9.31
C GLY A 76 15.55 -0.42 -10.15
N LEU A 77 15.22 -1.71 -10.04
CA LEU A 77 14.25 -2.38 -10.93
C LEU A 77 12.79 -2.05 -10.64
N ALA A 78 12.46 -1.48 -9.47
CA ALA A 78 11.08 -1.20 -9.08
C ALA A 78 10.31 -0.25 -10.03
N ASN A 79 11.01 0.57 -10.82
CA ASN A 79 10.42 1.43 -11.85
C ASN A 79 11.10 1.26 -13.22
N ASN A 80 11.61 0.06 -13.51
CA ASN A 80 12.22 -0.24 -14.80
C ASN A 80 11.15 -0.40 -15.90
N SER A 81 11.34 0.26 -17.04
CA SER A 81 10.37 0.29 -18.14
C SER A 81 10.11 -1.07 -18.78
N GLU A 82 11.13 -1.92 -18.92
CA GLU A 82 10.99 -3.26 -19.49
C GLU A 82 10.17 -4.17 -18.58
N ILE A 83 10.41 -4.11 -17.26
CA ILE A 83 9.64 -4.87 -16.26
C ILE A 83 8.18 -4.41 -16.24
N ILE A 84 7.93 -3.11 -16.30
CA ILE A 84 6.57 -2.55 -16.36
C ILE A 84 5.86 -3.03 -17.63
N ALA A 85 6.52 -2.98 -18.78
CA ALA A 85 5.95 -3.45 -20.04
C ALA A 85 5.65 -4.97 -20.01
N ALA A 86 6.59 -5.78 -19.54
CA ALA A 86 6.39 -7.22 -19.38
C ALA A 86 5.24 -7.54 -18.41
N SER A 87 5.10 -6.76 -17.34
CA SER A 87 4.00 -6.92 -16.38
C SER A 87 2.64 -6.58 -17.01
N LYS A 88 2.56 -5.51 -17.81
CA LYS A 88 1.32 -5.17 -18.54
C LYS A 88 0.92 -6.28 -19.50
N ASN A 89 1.86 -6.77 -20.31
CA ASN A 89 1.60 -7.86 -21.24
C ASN A 89 1.13 -9.13 -20.50
N ALA A 90 1.74 -9.45 -19.36
CA ALA A 90 1.33 -10.59 -18.56
C ALA A 90 -0.08 -10.41 -17.98
N LEU A 91 -0.46 -9.20 -17.56
CA LEU A 91 -1.81 -8.90 -17.12
C LEU A 91 -2.83 -9.06 -18.25
N ASP A 92 -2.50 -8.62 -19.47
CA ASP A 92 -3.37 -8.75 -20.64
C ASP A 92 -3.53 -10.22 -21.07
N GLU A 93 -2.46 -11.02 -21.01
CA GLU A 93 -2.46 -12.43 -21.44
C GLU A 93 -3.05 -13.39 -20.39
N TYR A 94 -2.76 -13.16 -19.10
CA TYR A 94 -3.04 -14.11 -18.02
C TYR A 94 -4.07 -13.63 -16.99
N GLY A 95 -4.46 -12.36 -17.04
CA GLY A 95 -5.32 -11.74 -16.05
C GLY A 95 -4.59 -11.35 -14.76
N SER A 96 -5.30 -10.70 -13.83
CA SER A 96 -4.72 -10.14 -12.60
C SER A 96 -4.55 -11.16 -11.46
N GLY A 97 -5.27 -12.27 -11.50
CA GLY A 97 -5.24 -13.28 -10.46
C GLY A 97 -6.01 -14.54 -10.82
N LEU A 98 -5.70 -15.63 -10.11
CA LEU A 98 -6.24 -16.97 -10.38
C LEU A 98 -7.27 -17.45 -9.35
N SER A 99 -7.46 -16.70 -8.26
CA SER A 99 -8.42 -17.00 -7.18
C SER A 99 -8.38 -18.44 -6.65
N SER A 100 -7.22 -19.09 -6.75
CA SER A 100 -7.05 -20.51 -6.43
C SER A 100 -5.59 -20.85 -6.15
N VAL A 101 -5.38 -21.91 -5.38
CA VAL A 101 -4.05 -22.46 -5.11
C VAL A 101 -3.53 -23.28 -6.31
N ARG A 102 -2.21 -23.49 -6.35
CA ARG A 102 -1.51 -24.08 -7.50
C ARG A 102 -2.05 -25.43 -7.97
N PHE A 103 -2.43 -26.32 -7.05
CA PHE A 103 -2.81 -27.70 -7.38
C PHE A 103 -4.28 -27.88 -7.77
N ILE A 104 -5.15 -26.90 -7.50
CA ILE A 104 -6.58 -26.95 -7.87
C ILE A 104 -6.74 -26.40 -9.29
N CYS A 105 -6.63 -25.08 -9.44
CA CYS A 105 -6.70 -24.41 -10.74
C CYS A 105 -5.82 -23.14 -10.81
N GLY A 106 -4.89 -22.97 -9.87
CA GLY A 106 -4.01 -21.80 -9.80
C GLY A 106 -2.69 -21.93 -10.58
N THR A 107 -2.56 -22.81 -11.57
CA THR A 107 -1.32 -22.97 -12.36
C THR A 107 -1.52 -22.68 -13.84
N GLN A 108 -1.05 -21.52 -14.30
CA GLN A 108 -0.90 -21.17 -15.73
C GLN A 108 0.46 -21.61 -16.32
N THR A 109 0.56 -21.62 -17.64
CA THR A 109 1.77 -21.94 -18.43
C THR A 109 3.00 -21.16 -17.97
N ILE A 110 2.87 -19.84 -17.74
CA ILE A 110 3.96 -18.96 -17.28
C ILE A 110 4.59 -19.41 -15.95
N HIS A 111 3.84 -20.07 -15.07
CA HIS A 111 4.39 -20.59 -13.81
C HIS A 111 5.30 -21.81 -14.00
N LYS A 112 5.15 -22.52 -15.12
CA LYS A 112 5.96 -23.69 -15.49
C LYS A 112 7.06 -23.31 -16.48
N GLN A 113 6.88 -22.22 -17.21
CA GLN A 113 7.84 -21.71 -18.18
C GLN A 113 9.00 -20.99 -17.50
N ARG A 114 9.86 -21.76 -16.82
CA ARG A 114 11.15 -21.29 -16.35
C ARG A 114 12.19 -21.53 -17.44
N LYS A 115 12.48 -20.52 -18.27
CA LYS A 115 13.84 -20.43 -18.84
C LYS A 115 14.76 -20.19 -17.65
N ILE A 116 15.62 -21.17 -17.39
CA ILE A 116 16.52 -21.24 -16.24
C ILE A 116 17.48 -20.03 -16.26
N THR A 117 17.30 -19.11 -15.32
CA THR A 117 18.40 -18.26 -14.79
C THR A 117 18.57 -18.47 -13.28
N LYS A 118 17.97 -19.52 -12.72
CA LYS A 118 18.10 -19.88 -11.29
C LYS A 118 18.97 -21.12 -11.02
N THR A 119 19.76 -21.58 -11.99
CA THR A 119 20.69 -22.72 -11.82
C THR A 119 22.10 -22.42 -12.34
N LYS A 120 22.55 -21.16 -12.23
CA LYS A 120 23.95 -20.78 -12.53
C LYS A 120 24.63 -19.91 -11.48
N TYR A 121 23.92 -19.55 -10.41
CA TYR A 121 24.47 -18.82 -9.28
C TYR A 121 24.07 -19.56 -8.01
N GLU A 122 24.71 -20.70 -7.77
CA GLU A 122 24.90 -21.16 -6.39
C GLU A 122 25.72 -20.07 -5.70
N PHE A 123 25.09 -19.39 -4.74
CA PHE A 123 25.83 -18.61 -3.76
C PHE A 123 26.69 -19.61 -2.97
N PHE A 124 28.00 -19.39 -2.97
CA PHE A 124 28.94 -20.07 -2.06
C PHE A 124 28.52 -19.90 -0.59
#